data_AF-A0A1U7Z0E9-F1
#
_entry.id   AF-A0A1U7Z0E9-F1
#
_cell.length_a   1.000
_cell.length_b   1.000
_cell.length_c   1.000
_cell.angle_alpha   90.00
_cell.angle_beta   90.00
_cell.angle_gamma   90.00
#
_symmetry.space_group_name_H-M   'P 1'
#
loop_
_entity.id
_entity.type
_entity.pdbx_description
1 polymer ?
#
loop_
_entity_poly.entity_id
_entity_poly.type
_entity_poly.pdbx_seq_one_letter_code
_entity_poly.pdbx_strand_id
1 'polypeptide(L)'
;MAAPPNFEKVQYTYRPPRFKGKYYGWWKTRMHDFIMAEDSELWDVICDGLYIPTKSVGDLPLTMPKTRKEYTDADRKAVEKIFCAKKILVCGMGPDEYNRISTCQTAKKIWEALQIAHEVTTQVKQSKIDMLTTEYKLFRMKDDESI
;
A
#
# COMPACT_ATOMS: atom_id res chain seq x y z
N MET A 1 -7.88 -16.41 37.06
CA MET A 1 -6.80 -16.21 36.08
C MET A 1 -6.93 -17.30 35.02
N ALA A 2 -7.21 -16.92 33.77
CA ALA A 2 -7.31 -17.85 32.65
C ALA A 2 -6.25 -17.46 31.61
N ALA A 3 -5.44 -18.43 31.20
CA ALA A 3 -4.43 -18.26 30.16
C ALA A 3 -5.10 -18.05 28.78
N PRO A 4 -4.53 -17.23 27.88
CA PRO A 4 -5.05 -17.09 26.53
C PRO A 4 -4.59 -18.27 25.65
N PRO A 5 -5.48 -19.01 24.98
CA PRO A 5 -5.12 -19.88 23.86
C PRO A 5 -5.37 -19.09 22.56
N ASN A 6 -4.49 -18.98 21.58
CA ASN A 6 -3.56 -19.94 21.02
C ASN A 6 -2.49 -19.12 20.29
N PHE A 7 -1.22 -19.21 20.67
CA PHE A 7 -0.14 -18.82 19.76
C PHE A 7 -0.06 -19.92 18.70
N GLU A 8 -0.71 -19.70 17.55
CA GLU A 8 -0.46 -20.51 16.37
C GLU A 8 1.06 -20.57 16.16
N LYS A 9 1.59 -21.79 16.07
CA LYS A 9 3.01 -22.08 15.87
C LYS A 9 3.58 -21.10 14.85
N VAL A 10 4.48 -20.23 15.31
CA VAL A 10 5.28 -19.37 14.44
C VAL A 10 6.25 -20.28 13.69
N GLN A 11 5.77 -20.94 12.64
CA GLN A 11 6.63 -21.17 11.49
C GLN A 11 7.03 -19.78 11.04
N TYR A 12 8.33 -19.46 11.12
CA TYR A 12 8.90 -18.27 10.50
C TYR A 12 8.77 -18.41 8.98
N THR A 13 7.54 -18.33 8.47
CA THR A 13 7.32 -18.24 7.05
C THR A 13 7.76 -16.84 6.67
N TYR A 14 8.88 -16.75 5.95
CA TYR A 14 9.37 -15.52 5.32
C TYR A 14 8.34 -15.07 4.28
N ARG A 15 7.25 -14.48 4.77
CA ARG A 15 6.07 -14.09 4.00
C ARG A 15 5.75 -12.65 4.33
N PRO A 16 5.24 -11.88 3.36
CA PRO A 16 4.81 -10.52 3.60
C PRO A 16 3.74 -10.46 4.71
N PRO A 17 3.73 -9.40 5.54
CA PRO A 17 2.72 -9.23 6.57
C PRO A 17 1.33 -9.15 5.94
N ARG A 18 0.39 -9.93 6.48
CA ARG A 18 -0.96 -10.04 5.90
C ARG A 18 -1.88 -8.93 6.39
N PHE A 19 -2.46 -8.18 5.46
CA PHE A 19 -3.40 -7.11 5.71
C PHE A 19 -4.84 -7.64 5.75
N LYS A 20 -5.60 -7.26 6.78
CA LYS A 20 -7.01 -7.66 6.95
C LYS A 20 -7.94 -6.44 7.10
N GLY A 21 -7.55 -5.29 6.56
CA GLY A 21 -8.35 -4.06 6.60
C GLY A 21 -8.35 -3.30 7.94
N LYS A 22 -7.63 -3.78 8.96
CA LYS A 22 -7.48 -3.10 10.27
C LYS A 22 -6.01 -2.72 10.51
N TYR A 23 -5.82 -1.67 11.31
CA TYR A 23 -4.49 -1.18 11.73
C TYR A 23 -3.58 -0.88 10.53
N TYR A 24 -4.10 -0.17 9.52
CA TYR A 24 -3.38 0.11 8.28
C TYR A 24 -2.00 0.74 8.51
N GLY A 25 -1.87 1.73 9.40
CA GLY A 25 -0.57 2.35 9.68
C GLY A 25 0.48 1.37 10.22
N TRP A 26 0.06 0.42 11.07
CA TRP A 26 0.94 -0.64 11.57
C TRP A 26 1.34 -1.60 10.45
N TRP A 27 0.37 -2.05 9.66
CA TRP A 27 0.63 -2.93 8.51
C TRP A 27 1.54 -2.27 7.47
N LYS A 28 1.31 -0.99 7.16
CA LYS A 28 2.08 -0.19 6.21
C LYS A 28 3.56 -0.16 6.59
N THR A 29 3.84 0.12 7.86
CA THR A 29 5.21 0.14 8.40
C THR A 29 5.86 -1.24 8.27
N ARG A 30 5.17 -2.31 8.70
CA ARG A 30 5.69 -3.68 8.60
C ARG A 30 5.93 -4.14 7.16
N MET A 31 5.05 -3.75 6.24
CA MET A 31 5.18 -4.08 4.82
C MET A 31 6.37 -3.36 4.20
N HIS A 32 6.53 -2.08 4.51
CA HIS A 32 7.70 -1.29 4.10
C HIS A 32 9.01 -1.95 4.59
N ASP A 33 9.11 -2.25 5.88
CA ASP A 33 10.31 -2.88 6.46
C ASP A 33 10.61 -4.25 5.82
N PHE A 34 9.57 -5.03 5.50
CA PHE A 34 9.71 -6.30 4.80
C PHE A 34 10.28 -6.11 3.38
N ILE A 35 9.76 -5.15 2.62
CA ILE A 35 10.24 -4.85 1.25
C ILE A 35 11.70 -4.38 1.30
N MET A 36 12.02 -3.47 2.22
CA MET A 36 13.39 -2.96 2.40
C MET A 36 14.39 -4.05 2.78
N ALA A 37 13.94 -5.06 3.55
CA ALA A 37 14.77 -6.20 3.93
C ALA A 37 14.95 -7.23 2.79
N GLU A 38 14.02 -7.30 1.85
CA GLU A 38 14.11 -8.18 0.67
C GLU A 38 15.06 -7.59 -0.39
N ASP A 39 14.76 -6.37 -0.86
CA ASP A 39 15.55 -5.62 -1.83
C ASP A 39 15.04 -4.18 -1.85
N SER A 40 15.91 -3.23 -1.47
CA SER A 40 15.54 -1.81 -1.38
C SER A 40 15.07 -1.23 -2.71
N GLU A 41 15.56 -1.72 -3.85
CA GLU A 41 15.13 -1.23 -5.17
C GLU A 41 13.66 -1.60 -5.47
N LEU A 42 13.08 -2.55 -4.75
CA LEU A 42 11.64 -2.85 -4.86
C LEU A 42 10.79 -1.70 -4.31
N TRP A 43 11.29 -0.97 -3.32
CA TRP A 43 10.62 0.21 -2.80
C TRP A 43 10.63 1.35 -3.82
N ASP A 44 11.76 1.58 -4.49
CA ASP A 44 11.86 2.57 -5.58
C ASP A 44 10.85 2.27 -6.69
N VAL A 45 10.73 0.99 -7.09
CA VAL A 45 9.73 0.54 -8.07
C VAL A 45 8.29 0.81 -7.63
N ILE A 46 7.99 0.71 -6.33
CA ILE A 46 6.67 1.03 -5.78
C ILE A 46 6.42 2.55 -5.82
N CYS A 47 7.42 3.38 -5.54
CA CYS A 47 7.32 4.83 -5.54
C CYS A 47 7.27 5.42 -6.97
N ASP A 48 8.17 4.99 -7.84
CA ASP A 48 8.38 5.58 -9.17
C ASP A 48 7.35 5.04 -10.17
N GLY A 49 7.01 3.76 -10.04
CA GLY A 49 6.01 3.10 -10.87
C GLY A 49 6.61 2.28 -12.00
N LEU A 50 5.90 2.19 -13.12
CA LEU A 50 6.29 1.29 -14.20
C LEU A 50 7.56 1.78 -14.90
N TYR A 51 8.67 1.07 -14.70
CA TYR A 51 9.84 1.18 -15.56
C TYR A 51 9.53 0.61 -16.96
N ILE A 52 9.65 1.45 -17.97
CA ILE A 52 9.55 1.06 -19.38
C ILE A 52 10.94 1.22 -20.00
N PRO A 53 11.65 0.12 -20.33
CA PRO A 53 12.91 0.18 -21.04
C PRO A 53 12.80 1.00 -22.33
N THR A 54 13.66 2.01 -22.51
CA THR A 54 13.67 2.85 -23.72
C THR A 54 15.03 2.83 -24.41
N LYS A 55 15.04 3.05 -25.72
CA LYS A 55 16.25 3.22 -26.56
C LYS A 55 16.28 4.62 -27.16
N SER A 56 17.47 5.18 -27.34
CA SER A 56 17.65 6.42 -28.11
C SER A 56 17.51 6.13 -29.60
N VAL A 57 16.85 7.03 -30.32
CA VAL A 57 16.74 6.97 -31.78
C VAL A 57 17.55 8.14 -32.36
N GLY A 58 18.82 7.87 -32.68
CA GLY A 58 19.74 8.86 -33.25
C GLY A 58 20.15 9.98 -32.29
N ASP A 59 20.58 11.13 -32.85
CA ASP A 59 21.04 12.32 -32.12
C ASP A 59 19.89 13.18 -31.55
N LEU A 60 18.63 12.80 -31.78
CA LEU A 60 17.47 13.52 -31.23
C LEU A 60 17.11 12.98 -29.83
N PRO A 61 16.53 13.81 -28.94
CA PRO A 61 16.04 13.39 -27.63
C PRO A 61 14.70 12.63 -27.75
N LEU A 62 14.58 11.72 -28.71
CA LEU A 62 13.42 10.84 -28.91
C LEU A 62 13.77 9.45 -28.38
N THR A 63 13.15 9.09 -27.25
CA THR A 63 13.26 7.76 -26.66
C THR A 63 12.07 6.90 -27.08
N MET A 64 12.34 5.74 -27.66
CA MET A 64 11.30 4.76 -28.01
C MET A 64 11.30 3.59 -27.04
N PRO A 65 10.12 3.02 -26.69
CA PRO A 65 10.05 1.79 -25.91
C PRO A 65 10.80 0.66 -26.62
N LYS A 66 11.64 -0.07 -25.88
CA LYS A 66 12.27 -1.29 -26.38
C LYS A 66 11.20 -2.38 -26.51
N THR A 67 11.33 -3.20 -27.54
CA THR A 67 10.62 -4.46 -27.63
C THR A 67 11.28 -5.51 -26.72
N ARG A 68 10.54 -6.56 -26.34
CA ARG A 68 11.08 -7.61 -25.45
C ARG A 68 12.35 -8.30 -25.97
N LYS A 69 12.56 -8.31 -27.29
CA LYS A 69 13.75 -8.89 -27.93
C LYS A 69 14.99 -8.00 -27.78
N GLU A 70 14.80 -6.71 -27.53
CA GLU A 70 15.86 -5.70 -27.39
C GLU A 70 16.24 -5.46 -25.93
N TYR A 71 15.62 -6.18 -24.99
CA TYR A 71 15.88 -6.03 -23.57
C TYR A 71 17.30 -6.49 -23.26
N THR A 72 18.04 -5.59 -22.62
CA THR A 72 19.30 -5.95 -21.97
C THR A 72 19.00 -6.75 -20.70
N ASP A 73 20.03 -7.40 -20.14
CA ASP A 73 19.89 -8.08 -18.85
C ASP A 73 19.45 -7.13 -17.73
N ALA A 74 19.88 -5.87 -17.78
CA ALA A 74 19.44 -4.83 -16.85
C ALA A 74 17.94 -4.53 -17.01
N ASP A 75 17.45 -4.40 -18.24
CA ASP A 75 16.03 -4.17 -18.52
C ASP A 75 15.17 -5.34 -18.02
N ARG A 76 15.66 -6.57 -18.21
CA ARG A 76 14.97 -7.79 -17.76
C ARG A 76 14.90 -7.84 -16.24
N LYS A 77 16.01 -7.55 -15.55
CA LYS A 77 16.07 -7.46 -14.08
C LYS A 77 15.13 -6.39 -13.54
N ALA A 78 15.09 -5.21 -14.14
CA ALA A 78 14.17 -4.14 -13.73
C ALA A 78 12.70 -4.57 -13.86
N VAL A 79 12.35 -5.25 -14.95
CA VAL A 79 11.00 -5.81 -15.15
C VAL A 79 10.69 -6.92 -14.13
N GLU A 80 11.65 -7.78 -13.81
CA GLU A 80 11.50 -8.79 -12.75
C GLU A 80 11.23 -8.16 -11.38
N LYS A 81 11.92 -7.05 -11.05
CA LYS A 81 11.67 -6.28 -9.82
C LYS A 81 10.26 -5.71 -9.77
N ILE A 82 9.72 -5.20 -10.88
CA ILE A 82 8.31 -4.77 -10.99
C ILE A 82 7.35 -5.91 -10.63
N PHE A 83 7.57 -7.09 -11.20
CA PHE A 83 6.73 -8.25 -10.90
C PHE A 83 6.89 -8.72 -9.45
N CYS A 84 8.12 -8.68 -8.91
CA CYS A 84 8.42 -9.05 -7.53
C CYS A 84 7.72 -8.12 -6.54
N ALA A 85 7.86 -6.80 -6.70
CA ALA A 85 7.19 -5.81 -5.86
C ALA A 85 5.67 -5.99 -5.87
N LYS A 86 5.08 -6.18 -7.05
CA LYS A 86 3.64 -6.47 -7.18
C LYS A 86 3.26 -7.76 -6.43
N LYS A 87 4.03 -8.83 -6.59
CA LYS A 87 3.79 -10.12 -5.94
C LYS A 87 3.82 -9.98 -4.42
N ILE A 88 4.81 -9.28 -3.86
CA ILE A 88 4.92 -9.05 -2.41
C ILE A 88 3.67 -8.35 -1.88
N LEU A 89 3.24 -7.26 -2.53
CA LEU A 89 2.03 -6.53 -2.14
C LEU A 89 0.78 -7.41 -2.21
N VAL A 90 0.57 -8.13 -3.31
CA VAL A 90 -0.60 -9.01 -3.48
C VAL A 90 -0.61 -10.15 -2.45
N CYS A 91 0.54 -10.81 -2.20
CA CYS A 91 0.65 -11.86 -1.20
C CYS A 91 0.42 -11.35 0.22
N GLY A 92 0.70 -10.07 0.47
CA GLY A 92 0.38 -9.38 1.71
C GLY A 92 -1.09 -9.04 1.88
N MET A 93 -1.97 -9.28 0.91
CA MET A 93 -3.40 -8.94 1.03
C MET A 93 -4.27 -10.08 1.55
N GLY A 94 -5.22 -9.73 2.41
CA GLY A 94 -6.38 -10.56 2.71
C GLY A 94 -7.42 -10.51 1.57
N PRO A 95 -8.38 -11.45 1.53
CA PRO A 95 -9.37 -11.55 0.44
C PRO A 95 -10.17 -10.25 0.23
N ASP A 96 -10.62 -9.62 1.32
CA ASP A 96 -11.44 -8.41 1.26
C ASP A 96 -10.67 -7.19 0.71
N GLU A 97 -9.37 -7.13 1.00
CA GLU A 97 -8.47 -6.07 0.52
C GLU A 97 -8.01 -6.35 -0.91
N TYR A 98 -7.84 -7.61 -1.29
CA TYR A 98 -7.50 -7.99 -2.65
C TYR A 98 -8.53 -7.50 -3.67
N ASN A 99 -9.84 -7.63 -3.37
CA ASN A 99 -10.90 -7.18 -4.27
C ASN A 99 -10.76 -5.69 -4.64
N ARG A 100 -10.31 -4.84 -3.70
CA ARG A 100 -10.11 -3.40 -3.92
C ARG A 100 -8.96 -3.10 -4.88
N ILE A 101 -7.92 -3.92 -4.87
CA ILE A 101 -6.71 -3.73 -5.68
C ILE A 101 -6.67 -4.63 -6.92
N SER A 102 -7.69 -5.46 -7.13
CA SER A 102 -7.72 -6.50 -8.16
C SER A 102 -7.57 -5.96 -9.59
N THR A 103 -7.98 -4.71 -9.83
CA THR A 103 -7.87 -4.02 -11.11
C THR A 103 -6.54 -3.26 -11.26
N CYS A 104 -5.75 -3.13 -10.20
CA CYS A 104 -4.48 -2.42 -10.21
C CYS A 104 -3.40 -3.23 -10.95
N GLN A 105 -2.85 -2.65 -12.00
CA GLN A 105 -1.88 -3.34 -12.85
C GLN A 105 -0.43 -3.27 -12.32
N THR A 106 -0.08 -2.21 -11.59
CA THR A 106 1.28 -1.93 -11.11
C THR A 106 1.37 -1.93 -9.58
N ALA A 107 2.56 -2.19 -9.05
CA ALA A 107 2.82 -2.15 -7.61
C ALA A 107 2.50 -0.76 -7.00
N LYS A 108 2.88 0.30 -7.71
CA LYS A 108 2.52 1.70 -7.38
C LYS A 108 1.02 1.91 -7.24
N LYS A 109 0.22 1.51 -8.24
CA LYS A 109 -1.24 1.67 -8.19
C LYS A 109 -1.87 0.89 -7.04
N ILE A 110 -1.33 -0.30 -6.72
CA ILE A 110 -1.77 -1.07 -5.56
C ILE A 110 -1.49 -0.29 -4.27
N TRP A 111 -0.26 0.22 -4.11
CA TRP A 111 0.14 0.97 -2.93
C TRP A 111 -0.67 2.25 -2.73
N GLU A 112 -0.83 3.05 -3.79
CA GLU A 112 -1.64 4.28 -3.80
C GLU A 112 -3.11 3.99 -3.47
N ALA A 113 -3.70 2.95 -4.07
CA ALA A 113 -5.08 2.57 -3.80
C ALA A 113 -5.29 2.20 -2.32
N LEU A 114 -4.32 1.52 -1.70
CA LEU A 114 -4.35 1.20 -0.27
C LEU A 114 -4.24 2.45 0.60
N GLN A 115 -3.36 3.39 0.26
CA GLN A 115 -3.24 4.65 0.98
C GLN A 115 -4.53 5.47 0.89
N ILE A 116 -5.10 5.60 -0.30
CA ILE A 116 -6.36 6.33 -0.51
C ILE A 116 -7.50 5.66 0.28
N ALA A 117 -7.61 4.34 0.20
CA ALA A 117 -8.68 3.61 0.86
C ALA A 117 -8.63 3.72 2.39
N HIS A 118 -7.44 3.76 2.99
CA HIS A 118 -7.28 3.62 4.45
C HIS A 118 -6.78 4.87 5.17
N GLU A 119 -6.02 5.75 4.53
CA GLU A 119 -5.56 7.01 5.13
C GLU A 119 -6.62 8.10 4.96
N VAL A 120 -7.09 8.32 3.72
CA VAL A 120 -8.09 9.37 3.42
C VAL A 120 -9.42 9.07 4.13
N THR A 121 -9.88 7.81 4.08
CA THR A 121 -11.11 7.41 4.78
C THR A 121 -10.99 7.58 6.30
N THR A 122 -9.82 7.34 6.88
CA THR A 122 -9.61 7.50 8.33
C THR A 122 -9.63 8.98 8.71
N GLN A 123 -8.98 9.83 7.92
CA GLN A 123 -8.99 11.29 8.14
C GLN A 123 -10.41 11.86 8.09
N VAL A 124 -11.20 11.49 7.07
CA VAL A 124 -12.60 11.96 6.94
C VAL A 124 -13.46 11.52 8.13
N LYS A 125 -13.27 10.28 8.62
CA LYS A 125 -13.97 9.80 9.81
C LYS A 125 -13.59 10.60 11.05
N GLN A 126 -12.30 10.87 11.25
CA GLN A 126 -11.82 11.64 12.39
C GLN A 126 -12.35 13.08 12.36
N SER A 127 -12.31 13.74 11.22
CA SER A 127 -12.83 15.11 11.07
C SER A 127 -14.32 15.20 11.39
N LYS A 128 -15.13 14.19 11.03
CA LYS A 128 -16.56 14.14 11.42
C LYS A 128 -16.75 14.00 12.93
N ILE A 129 -15.93 13.18 13.58
CA ILE A 129 -15.97 13.02 15.04
C ILE A 129 -15.60 14.33 15.73
N ASP A 130 -14.54 15.00 15.26
CA ASP A 130 -14.07 16.26 15.84
C ASP A 130 -15.11 17.37 15.68
N MET A 131 -15.78 17.44 14.52
CA MET A 131 -16.87 18.36 14.25
C MET A 131 -18.05 18.12 15.21
N LEU A 132 -18.56 16.89 15.31
CA LEU A 132 -19.66 16.54 16.22
C LEU A 132 -19.29 16.78 17.68
N THR A 133 -18.05 16.48 18.07
CA THR A 133 -17.55 16.75 19.42
C THR A 133 -17.53 18.24 19.71
N THR A 134 -17.21 19.07 18.71
CA THR A 134 -17.22 20.53 18.82
C THR A 134 -18.64 21.06 18.95
N GLU A 135 -19.58 20.60 18.12
CA GLU A 135 -21.00 20.95 18.21
C GLU A 135 -21.59 20.58 19.58
N TYR A 136 -21.32 19.36 20.07
CA TYR A 136 -21.79 18.92 21.38
C TYR A 136 -21.25 19.80 22.53
N LYS A 137 -19.96 20.20 22.47
CA LYS A 137 -19.38 21.11 23.47
C LYS A 137 -19.95 22.52 23.42
N LEU A 138 -20.38 22.97 22.24
CA LEU A 138 -21.01 24.28 22.03
C LEU A 138 -22.50 24.25 22.39
N PHE A 139 -23.12 23.07 22.42
CA PHE A 139 -24.51 22.89 22.81
C PHE A 139 -24.66 23.24 24.29
N ARG A 140 -25.32 24.37 24.55
CA ARG A 140 -25.67 24.85 25.88
C ARG A 140 -27.18 24.77 26.02
N MET A 141 -27.64 24.33 27.19
CA MET A 141 -29.04 24.39 27.57
C MET A 141 -29.51 25.85 27.57
N LYS A 142 -30.71 26.11 27.05
CA LYS A 142 -31.29 27.46 27.09
C LYS A 142 -31.89 27.75 28.47
N ASP A 143 -32.01 29.04 28.81
CA ASP A 143 -32.53 29.47 30.11
C ASP A 143 -33.99 29.02 30.38
N ASP A 144 -34.73 28.65 29.33
CA ASP A 144 -36.11 28.14 29.38
C ASP A 144 -36.23 26.61 29.44
N GLU A 145 -35.11 25.89 29.38
CA GLU A 145 -35.09 24.42 29.40
C GLU A 145 -34.90 23.93 30.86
N SER A 146 -35.84 23.10 31.36
CA SER A 146 -35.68 22.41 32.64
C SER A 146 -35.04 21.03 32.46
N ILE A 147 -34.25 20.61 33.46
CA ILE A 147 -33.55 19.31 33.52
C ILE A 147 -34.52 18.13 33.69
#